data_AF-A0A497ZJL5-F1
#
_entry.id   AF-A0A497ZJL5-F1
#
_cell.length_a   1.000
_cell.length_b   1.000
_cell.length_c   1.000
_cell.angle_alpha   90.00
_cell.angle_beta   90.00
_cell.angle_gamma   90.00
#
_symmetry.space_group_name_H-M   'P 1'
#
loop_
_entity.id
_entity.type
_entity.pdbx_description
1 polymer ?
#
loop_
_entity_poly.entity_id
_entity_poly.type
_entity_poly.pdbx_seq_one_letter_code
_entity_poly.pdbx_strand_id
1 'polypeptide(L)'
;MERDRSDRNVGEEIDAYDRAVRRAHVKRHVLFSVTGALVFTLLAGVVGLVLDGVDAMVKLGGYTFLATVLIGVIDVGYRLYAMRDEDI
;
A
#
# COMPACT_ATOMS: atom_id res chain seq x y z
N MET A 1 -27.77 -22.01 -27.94
CA MET A 1 -26.59 -22.40 -27.14
C MET A 1 -25.40 -21.43 -27.31
N GLU A 2 -25.34 -20.59 -28.35
CA GLU A 2 -24.24 -19.63 -28.54
C GLU A 2 -24.32 -18.37 -27.66
N ARG A 3 -25.53 -17.85 -27.37
CA ARG A 3 -25.72 -16.70 -26.44
C ARG A 3 -25.15 -16.96 -25.04
N ASP A 4 -25.31 -18.18 -24.56
CA ASP A 4 -24.87 -18.63 -23.23
C ASP A 4 -23.33 -18.76 -23.09
N ARG A 5 -22.63 -18.80 -24.23
CA ARG A 5 -21.15 -18.75 -24.31
C ARG A 5 -20.65 -17.31 -24.41
N SER A 6 -21.36 -16.48 -25.16
CA SER A 6 -21.09 -15.04 -25.27
C SER A 6 -21.20 -14.35 -23.91
N ASP A 7 -22.26 -14.63 -23.14
CA ASP A 7 -22.47 -14.01 -21.83
C ASP A 7 -21.43 -14.45 -20.79
N ARG A 8 -20.96 -15.71 -20.87
CA ARG A 8 -19.85 -16.20 -20.04
C ARG A 8 -18.52 -15.53 -20.37
N ASN A 9 -18.21 -15.37 -21.65
CA ASN A 9 -16.97 -14.70 -22.07
C ASN A 9 -16.96 -13.22 -21.66
N VAL A 10 -18.10 -12.53 -21.74
CA VAL A 10 -18.22 -11.13 -21.30
C VAL A 10 -18.09 -11.01 -19.78
N GLY A 11 -18.66 -11.94 -19.02
CA GLY A 11 -18.47 -12.01 -17.57
C GLY A 11 -17.01 -12.23 -17.15
N GLU A 12 -16.31 -13.14 -17.83
CA GLU A 12 -14.87 -13.40 -17.58
C GLU A 12 -13.99 -12.18 -17.91
N GLU A 13 -14.32 -11.42 -18.96
CA GLU A 13 -13.61 -10.21 -19.35
C GLU A 13 -13.80 -9.08 -18.33
N ILE A 14 -15.02 -8.92 -17.80
CA ILE A 14 -15.34 -7.94 -16.75
C ILE A 14 -14.61 -8.29 -15.45
N ASP A 15 -14.62 -9.55 -15.03
CA ASP A 15 -13.88 -10.01 -13.83
C ASP A 15 -12.36 -9.88 -13.98
N ALA A 16 -11.82 -10.05 -15.19
CA ALA A 16 -10.40 -9.83 -15.46
C ALA A 16 -10.04 -8.34 -15.36
N TYR A 17 -10.90 -7.47 -15.90
CA TYR A 17 -10.72 -6.02 -15.84
C TYR A 17 -10.79 -5.52 -14.39
N ASP A 18 -11.77 -5.99 -13.63
CA ASP A 18 -11.99 -5.55 -12.25
C ASP A 18 -10.85 -6.01 -11.32
N ARG A 19 -10.32 -7.23 -11.52
CA ARG A 19 -9.10 -7.69 -10.86
C ARG A 19 -7.87 -6.86 -11.24
N ALA A 20 -7.75 -6.41 -12.49
CA ALA A 20 -6.65 -5.56 -12.93
C ALA A 20 -6.73 -4.15 -12.31
N VAL A 21 -7.93 -3.57 -12.22
CA VAL A 21 -8.18 -2.27 -11.58
C VAL A 21 -7.90 -2.34 -10.08
N ARG A 22 -8.39 -3.37 -9.38
CA ARG A 22 -8.09 -3.58 -7.95
C ARG A 22 -6.58 -3.72 -7.71
N ARG A 23 -5.86 -4.51 -8.53
CA ARG A 23 -4.39 -4.63 -8.46
C ARG A 23 -3.67 -3.31 -8.72
N ALA A 24 -4.13 -2.52 -9.68
CA ALA A 24 -3.54 -1.21 -9.99
C ALA A 24 -3.75 -0.21 -8.84
N HIS A 25 -4.92 -0.23 -8.20
CA HIS A 25 -5.22 0.60 -7.04
C HIS A 25 -4.34 0.22 -5.84
N VAL A 26 -4.21 -1.07 -5.54
CA VAL A 26 -3.32 -1.57 -4.47
C VAL A 26 -1.87 -1.18 -4.75
N LYS A 27 -1.37 -1.36 -5.97
CA LYS A 27 -0.01 -0.97 -6.35
C LYS A 27 0.25 0.52 -6.15
N ARG A 28 -0.66 1.40 -6.60
CA ARG A 28 -0.54 2.85 -6.40
C ARG A 28 -0.53 3.20 -4.91
N HIS A 29 -1.35 2.54 -4.11
CA HIS A 29 -1.41 2.78 -2.68
C HIS A 29 -0.12 2.35 -1.97
N VAL A 30 0.42 1.18 -2.32
CA VAL A 30 1.72 0.72 -1.82
C VAL A 30 2.82 1.71 -2.20
N LEU A 31 2.87 2.16 -3.46
CA LEU A 31 3.83 3.17 -3.91
C LEU A 31 3.72 4.49 -3.13
N PHE A 32 2.49 4.96 -2.90
CA PHE A 32 2.23 6.16 -2.11
C PHE A 32 2.68 5.97 -0.65
N SER A 33 2.37 4.83 -0.05
CA SER A 33 2.77 4.51 1.33
C SER A 33 4.29 4.40 1.47
N VAL A 34 4.98 3.77 0.52
CA VAL A 34 6.45 3.66 0.54
C VAL A 34 7.09 5.03 0.36
N THR A 35 6.59 5.84 -0.58
CA THR A 35 7.08 7.20 -0.79
C THR A 35 6.84 8.07 0.45
N GLY A 36 5.65 7.99 1.03
CA GLY A 36 5.30 8.67 2.27
C GLY A 36 6.21 8.28 3.42
N ALA A 37 6.48 6.97 3.59
CA ALA A 37 7.40 6.47 4.60
C ALA A 37 8.81 7.03 4.46
N LEU A 38 9.34 7.08 3.23
CA LEU A 38 10.66 7.65 2.95
C LEU A 38 10.72 9.15 3.28
N VAL A 39 9.71 9.92 2.85
CA VAL A 39 9.64 11.36 3.14
C VAL A 39 9.54 11.60 4.65
N PHE A 40 8.70 10.85 5.36
CA PHE A 40 8.52 10.99 6.80
C PHE A 40 9.79 10.63 7.57
N THR A 41 10.48 9.57 7.15
CA THR A 41 11.77 9.14 7.72
C THR A 41 12.83 10.22 7.55
N LEU A 42 12.91 10.82 6.35
CA LEU A 42 13.86 11.91 6.08
C LEU A 42 13.56 13.14 6.94
N LEU A 43 12.29 13.53 7.07
CA LEU A 43 11.87 14.64 7.92
C LEU A 43 12.24 14.38 9.39
N ALA A 44 11.96 13.18 9.91
CA ALA A 44 12.34 12.81 11.27
C ALA A 44 13.86 12.80 11.47
N GLY A 45 14.62 12.36 10.46
CA GLY A 45 16.08 12.43 10.46
C GLY A 45 16.59 13.88 10.54
N VAL A 46 16.02 14.79 9.74
CA VAL A 46 16.37 16.22 9.78
C VAL A 46 16.02 16.83 11.14
N VAL A 47 14.85 16.52 11.69
CA VAL A 47 14.46 16.97 13.03
C VAL A 47 15.44 16.47 14.09
N GLY A 48 15.82 15.19 14.05
CA GLY A 48 16.81 14.64 14.96
C GLY A 48 18.18 15.31 14.84
N LEU A 49 18.62 15.58 13.60
CA LEU A 49 19.87 16.29 13.34
C LEU A 49 19.87 17.69 13.94
N VAL A 50 18.77 18.42 13.82
CA VAL A 50 18.62 19.79 14.34
C VAL A 50 18.57 19.81 15.87
N LEU A 51 17.92 18.82 16.50
CA LEU A 51 17.70 18.82 17.94
C LEU A 51 18.92 18.36 18.74
N ASP A 52 19.60 17.30 18.29
CA ASP A 52 20.60 16.60 19.11
C ASP A 52 21.68 15.92 18.23
N GLY A 53 21.85 16.41 17.00
CA GLY A 53 22.91 15.99 16.10
C GLY A 53 22.72 14.60 15.49
N VAL A 54 23.84 14.01 15.06
CA VAL A 54 23.83 12.80 14.23
C VAL A 54 23.26 11.58 14.96
N ASP A 55 23.51 11.44 16.27
CA ASP A 55 23.00 10.31 17.06
C ASP A 55 21.47 10.31 17.13
N ALA A 56 20.86 11.48 17.31
CA ALA A 56 19.41 11.61 17.31
C ALA A 56 18.81 11.46 15.92
N MET A 57 19.49 11.94 14.87
CA MET A 57 19.10 11.68 13.48
C MET A 57 19.02 10.18 13.18
N VAL A 58 20.02 9.41 13.58
CA VAL A 58 20.06 7.95 13.34
C VAL A 58 18.95 7.24 14.12
N LYS A 59 18.76 7.60 15.40
CA LYS A 59 17.69 7.03 16.24
C LYS A 59 16.30 7.37 15.70
N LEU A 60 15.99 8.65 15.51
CA LEU A 60 14.67 9.09 15.05
C LEU A 60 14.37 8.65 13.63
N GLY A 61 15.36 8.69 12.72
CA GLY A 61 15.22 8.14 11.38
C GLY A 61 14.90 6.63 11.42
N GLY A 62 15.66 5.85 12.19
CA GLY A 62 15.42 4.42 12.35
C GLY A 62 14.04 4.08 12.93
N TYR A 63 13.64 4.74 14.02
CA TYR A 63 12.31 4.52 14.63
C TYR A 63 11.17 4.93 13.71
N THR A 64 11.31 6.05 13.01
CA THR A 64 10.29 6.54 12.10
C THR A 64 10.13 5.63 10.89
N PHE A 65 11.24 5.11 10.35
CA PHE A 65 11.22 4.12 9.29
C PHE A 65 10.49 2.85 9.72
N LEU A 66 10.85 2.30 10.89
CA LEU A 66 10.21 1.10 11.42
C LEU A 66 8.70 1.31 11.63
N ALA A 67 8.31 2.44 12.24
CA ALA A 67 6.91 2.78 12.48
C ALA A 67 6.12 2.88 11.16
N THR A 68 6.67 3.56 10.15
CA THR A 68 5.98 3.71 8.86
C THR A 68 5.89 2.41 8.07
N VAL A 69 6.91 1.53 8.14
CA VAL A 69 6.82 0.18 7.57
C VAL A 69 5.72 -0.63 8.24
N LEU A 70 5.64 -0.62 9.58
CA LEU A 70 4.60 -1.34 10.32
C LEU A 70 3.20 -0.84 9.95
N ILE A 71 2.99 0.48 9.91
CA ILE A 71 1.71 1.09 9.50
C ILE A 71 1.36 0.67 8.07
N GLY A 72 2.32 0.71 7.14
CA GLY A 72 2.11 0.29 5.75
C GLY A 72 1.72 -1.19 5.62
N VAL A 73 2.37 -2.08 6.37
CA VAL A 73 2.02 -3.51 6.40
C VAL A 73 0.61 -3.73 6.95
N ILE A 74 0.24 -3.03 8.02
CA ILE A 74 -1.10 -3.13 8.62
C ILE A 74 -2.17 -2.61 7.64
N ASP A 75 -1.95 -1.47 6.99
CA ASP A 75 -2.91 -0.90 6.02
C ASP A 75 -3.11 -1.82 4.81
N VAL A 76 -2.02 -2.36 4.25
CA VAL A 76 -2.09 -3.32 3.14
C VAL A 76 -2.80 -4.60 3.58
N GLY A 77 -2.49 -5.12 4.78
CA GLY A 77 -3.14 -6.29 5.34
C GLY A 77 -4.64 -6.10 5.54
N TYR A 78 -5.04 -4.96 6.10
CA TYR A 78 -6.45 -4.61 6.30
C TYR A 78 -7.20 -4.49 4.96
N ARG A 79 -6.59 -3.88 3.95
CA ARG A 79 -7.19 -3.79 2.61
C ARG A 79 -7.37 -5.15 1.94
N LEU A 80 -6.37 -6.03 2.06
CA LEU A 80 -6.50 -7.41 1.56
C LEU A 80 -7.58 -8.19 2.29
N TYR A 81 -7.74 -7.97 3.60
CA TYR A 81 -8.82 -8.56 4.39
C TYR A 81 -10.19 -8.02 3.95
N ALA A 82 -10.33 -6.69 3.82
CA ALA A 82 -11.59 -6.05 3.43
C ALA A 82 -12.05 -6.48 2.03
N MET A 83 -11.13 -6.62 1.07
CA MET A 83 -11.46 -7.16 -0.26
C MET A 83 -11.94 -8.61 -0.21
N ARG A 84 -11.54 -9.39 0.81
CA ARG A 84 -11.96 -10.79 0.96
C ARG A 84 -13.36 -10.93 1.56
N ASP A 85 -13.77 -10.00 2.41
CA ASP A 85 -15.12 -9.97 2.99
C ASP A 85 -16.19 -9.54 1.97
N GLU A 86 -15.83 -8.79 0.93
CA GLU A 86 -16.74 -8.42 -0.16
C GLU A 86 -17.08 -9.58 -1.12
N ASP A 87 -16.33 -10.70 -1.06
CA ASP A 87 -16.53 -11.89 -1.89
C ASP A 87 -17.37 -13.01 -1.19
N ILE A 88 -17.99 -12.73 -0.02
CA ILE A 88 -18.91 -13.64 0.72
C ILE A 88 -20.34 -13.11 0.68
#